data_AF-A0A395IH18-F1
#
_entry.id   AF-A0A395IH18-F1
#
_cell.length_a   1.000
_cell.length_b   1.000
_cell.length_c   1.000
_cell.angle_alpha   90.00
_cell.angle_beta   90.00
_cell.angle_gamma   90.00
#
_symmetry.space_group_name_H-M   'P 1'
#
loop_
_entity.id
_entity.type
_entity.pdbx_description
1 polymer ?
#
loop_
_entity_poly.entity_id
_entity_poly.type
_entity_poly.pdbx_seq_one_letter_code
_entity_poly.pdbx_strand_id
1 'polypeptide(L)'
;MPKRLIDTLEREYNEYNDLIGYSFFKKIRGKGLTCQNIKSGWKGAGLNPFSPRQVLNNLPTPLLPPPSTPNTPANPEDLDLSLLNSSPPNDIELRQANKVFNSALSANNLPTSPVQRYAKRITHQIESLNAENAILRKELQEYKELLETRKKRKKWKENKIKKVNLYFSTEEVLKIIEEAEQTPLPKRRRGRPSKRQIDQVEEEMEEEEDSDSSVGSVIVVDHPVACRTRSNKKI
;
A
#
# COMPACT_ATOMS: atom_id res chain seq x y z
N MET A 1 -12.51 -19.48 -89.33
CA MET A 1 -11.98 -20.73 -88.76
C MET A 1 -13.01 -21.30 -87.78
N PRO A 2 -13.39 -22.59 -87.85
CA PRO A 2 -14.35 -23.17 -86.91
C PRO A 2 -13.74 -23.30 -85.51
N LYS A 3 -14.46 -22.86 -84.46
CA LYS A 3 -14.00 -22.82 -83.06
C LYS A 3 -13.42 -24.15 -82.56
N ARG A 4 -14.01 -25.27 -83.00
CA ARG A 4 -13.54 -26.62 -82.66
C ARG A 4 -12.09 -26.88 -83.03
N LEU A 5 -11.60 -26.29 -84.13
CA LEU A 5 -10.23 -26.45 -84.60
C LEU A 5 -9.24 -25.69 -83.69
N ILE A 6 -9.63 -24.49 -83.24
CA ILE A 6 -8.83 -23.66 -82.33
C ILE A 6 -8.69 -24.35 -80.98
N ASP A 7 -9.79 -24.88 -80.43
CA ASP A 7 -9.79 -25.56 -79.13
C ASP A 7 -8.93 -26.84 -79.12
N THR A 8 -8.86 -27.57 -80.25
CA THR A 8 -7.93 -28.71 -80.41
C THR A 8 -6.48 -28.28 -80.48
N LEU A 9 -6.17 -27.21 -81.21
CA LEU A 9 -4.79 -26.73 -81.34
C LEU A 9 -4.25 -26.16 -80.01
N GLU A 10 -5.08 -25.46 -79.24
CA GLU A 10 -4.70 -25.00 -77.90
C GLU A 10 -4.47 -26.17 -76.93
N ARG A 11 -5.27 -27.23 -77.02
CA ARG A 11 -5.10 -28.42 -76.18
C ARG A 11 -3.81 -29.18 -76.50
N GLU A 12 -3.53 -29.40 -77.79
CA GLU A 12 -2.28 -30.03 -78.24
C GLU A 12 -1.05 -29.18 -77.88
N TYR A 13 -1.15 -27.86 -78.00
CA TYR A 13 -0.07 -26.94 -77.60
C TYR A 13 0.22 -27.01 -76.10
N ASN A 14 -0.82 -27.06 -75.26
CA ASN A 14 -0.67 -27.18 -73.81
C ASN A 14 -0.09 -28.56 -73.42
N GLU A 15 -0.57 -29.64 -74.02
CA GLU A 15 -0.05 -30.99 -73.76
C GLU A 15 1.43 -31.14 -74.17
N TYR A 16 1.82 -30.53 -75.29
CA TYR A 16 3.22 -30.48 -75.73
C TYR A 16 4.10 -29.70 -74.74
N ASN A 17 3.64 -28.55 -74.26
CA ASN A 17 4.36 -27.76 -73.26
C ASN A 17 4.46 -28.47 -71.90
N ASP A 18 3.42 -29.19 -71.49
CA ASP A 18 3.43 -29.99 -70.26
C ASP A 18 4.42 -31.15 -70.35
N LEU A 19 4.50 -31.84 -71.50
CA LEU A 19 5.49 -32.89 -71.76
C LEU A 19 6.92 -32.35 -71.75
N ILE A 20 7.16 -31.19 -72.37
CA ILE A 20 8.46 -30.51 -72.32
C ILE A 20 8.81 -30.15 -70.87
N GLY A 21 7.88 -29.51 -70.15
CA GLY A 21 8.06 -29.13 -68.75
C GLY A 21 8.37 -30.34 -67.87
N TYR A 22 7.65 -31.45 -68.05
CA TYR A 22 7.88 -32.69 -67.32
C TYR A 22 9.26 -33.31 -67.64
N SER A 23 9.65 -33.35 -68.92
CA SER A 23 10.95 -33.89 -69.33
C SER A 23 12.11 -33.07 -68.76
N PHE A 24 11.98 -31.74 -68.75
CA PHE A 24 12.95 -30.81 -68.20
C PHE A 24 13.04 -30.95 -66.68
N PHE A 25 11.89 -31.03 -66.00
CA PHE A 25 11.81 -31.27 -64.56
C PHE A 25 12.49 -32.60 -64.19
N LYS A 26 12.23 -33.69 -64.92
CA LYS A 26 12.86 -34.99 -64.68
C LYS A 26 14.39 -34.92 -64.78
N LYS A 27 14.91 -34.19 -65.77
CA LYS A 27 16.35 -33.98 -65.98
C LYS A 27 16.98 -33.11 -64.88
N ILE A 28 16.31 -32.05 -64.46
CA ILE A 28 16.80 -31.18 -63.38
C ILE A 28 16.72 -31.89 -62.03
N ARG A 29 15.64 -32.61 -61.75
CA ARG A 29 15.43 -33.34 -60.50
C ARG A 29 16.56 -34.33 -60.22
N GLY A 30 17.01 -35.08 -61.24
CA GLY A 30 18.14 -35.99 -61.11
C GLY A 30 19.47 -35.31 -60.77
N LYS A 31 19.66 -34.06 -61.23
CA LYS A 31 20.85 -33.25 -60.92
C LYS A 31 20.73 -32.49 -59.59
N GLY A 32 19.51 -32.10 -59.21
CA GLY A 32 19.22 -31.31 -58.03
C GLY A 32 19.12 -32.13 -56.75
N LEU A 33 18.54 -33.33 -56.81
CA LEU A 33 18.31 -34.20 -55.66
C LEU A 33 19.48 -35.19 -55.42
N THR A 34 20.69 -34.67 -55.32
CA THR A 34 21.84 -35.47 -54.90
C THR A 34 21.94 -35.52 -53.37
N CYS A 35 22.54 -36.57 -52.82
CA CYS A 35 22.75 -36.67 -51.36
C CYS A 35 23.50 -35.46 -50.80
N GLN A 36 24.43 -34.89 -51.58
CA GLN A 36 25.20 -33.72 -51.17
C GLN A 36 24.32 -32.46 -51.12
N ASN A 37 23.48 -32.23 -52.14
CA ASN A 37 22.58 -31.08 -52.18
C ASN A 37 21.53 -31.14 -51.07
N ILE A 38 21.03 -32.36 -50.77
CA ILE A 38 20.13 -32.58 -49.65
C ILE A 38 20.87 -32.22 -48.36
N LYS A 39 22.03 -32.84 -48.07
CA LYS A 39 22.80 -32.54 -46.84
C LYS A 39 23.16 -31.05 -46.71
N SER A 40 23.58 -30.40 -47.79
CA SER A 40 23.86 -28.96 -47.77
C SER A 40 22.61 -28.12 -47.54
N GLY A 41 21.45 -28.53 -48.05
CA GLY A 41 20.16 -27.89 -47.77
C GLY A 41 19.79 -27.96 -46.29
N TRP A 42 19.91 -29.14 -45.66
CA TRP A 42 19.68 -29.30 -44.22
C TRP A 42 20.68 -28.51 -43.37
N LYS A 43 21.93 -28.42 -43.81
CA LYS A 43 22.96 -27.60 -43.15
C LYS A 43 22.67 -26.11 -43.30
N GLY A 44 22.24 -25.65 -44.48
CA GLY A 44 21.87 -24.25 -44.72
C GLY A 44 20.61 -23.83 -43.97
N ALA A 45 19.66 -24.75 -43.80
CA ALA A 45 18.46 -24.55 -42.98
C ALA A 45 18.74 -24.58 -41.47
N GLY A 46 19.95 -24.97 -41.05
CA GLY A 46 20.29 -25.14 -39.64
C GLY A 46 19.63 -26.35 -38.96
N LEU A 47 19.12 -27.31 -39.74
CA LEU A 47 18.44 -28.49 -39.22
C LEU A 47 19.41 -29.64 -38.88
N ASN A 48 20.48 -29.79 -39.65
CA ASN A 48 21.48 -30.83 -39.40
C ASN A 48 22.92 -30.38 -39.78
N PRO A 49 23.83 -30.22 -38.79
CA PRO A 49 23.58 -30.31 -37.35
C PRO A 49 22.62 -29.20 -36.88
N PHE A 50 21.82 -29.48 -35.86
CA PHE A 50 20.80 -28.55 -35.39
C PHE A 50 21.44 -27.26 -34.82
N SER A 51 21.08 -26.12 -35.41
CA SER A 51 21.54 -24.80 -34.99
C SER A 51 20.35 -23.84 -34.85
N PRO A 52 19.85 -23.61 -33.61
CA PRO A 52 18.66 -22.79 -33.37
C PRO A 52 18.71 -21.40 -33.99
N ARG A 53 19.90 -20.76 -33.98
CA ARG A 53 20.07 -19.40 -34.53
C ARG A 53 19.84 -19.34 -36.04
N GLN A 54 20.33 -20.32 -36.80
CA GLN A 54 20.12 -20.34 -38.26
C GLN A 54 18.65 -20.63 -38.58
N VAL A 55 18.02 -21.55 -37.86
CA VAL A 55 16.59 -21.84 -38.02
C VAL A 55 15.78 -20.56 -37.81
N LEU A 56 16.02 -19.82 -36.72
CA LEU A 56 15.30 -18.58 -36.41
C LEU A 56 15.54 -17.48 -37.45
N ASN A 57 16.76 -17.34 -37.97
CA ASN A 57 17.08 -16.36 -39.00
C ASN A 57 16.43 -16.66 -40.36
N ASN A 58 16.19 -17.94 -40.65
CA ASN A 58 15.57 -18.40 -41.90
C ASN A 58 14.03 -18.41 -41.84
N LEU A 59 13.44 -18.19 -40.67
CA LEU A 59 11.98 -18.05 -40.57
C LEU A 59 11.55 -16.78 -41.30
N PRO A 60 10.50 -16.85 -42.14
CA PRO A 60 9.87 -15.66 -42.69
C PRO A 60 9.51 -14.76 -41.52
N THR A 61 10.19 -13.60 -41.41
CA THR A 61 9.80 -12.60 -40.43
C THR A 61 8.38 -12.21 -40.82
N PRO A 62 7.37 -12.37 -39.94
CA PRO A 62 6.06 -11.82 -40.24
C PRO A 62 6.30 -10.35 -40.59
N LEU A 63 5.79 -9.92 -41.75
CA LEU A 63 5.68 -8.52 -42.10
C LEU A 63 4.88 -7.88 -40.98
N LEU A 64 5.59 -7.40 -39.95
CA LEU A 64 5.03 -6.44 -39.03
C LEU A 64 4.49 -5.34 -39.95
N PRO A 65 3.25 -4.87 -39.74
CA PRO A 65 2.83 -3.64 -40.36
C PRO A 65 3.96 -2.62 -40.16
N PRO A 66 4.28 -1.78 -41.17
CA PRO A 66 5.34 -0.80 -41.06
C PRO A 66 5.20 -0.16 -39.68
N PRO A 67 6.29 0.02 -38.92
CA PRO A 67 6.19 0.58 -37.58
C PRO A 67 5.30 1.79 -37.71
N SER A 68 4.11 1.75 -37.09
CA SER A 68 3.35 2.97 -36.92
C SER A 68 4.37 3.85 -36.25
N THR A 69 4.80 4.90 -36.95
CA THR A 69 5.50 6.01 -36.34
C THR A 69 4.78 6.20 -35.01
N PRO A 70 5.48 6.16 -33.87
CA PRO A 70 4.85 6.57 -32.65
C PRO A 70 4.32 7.96 -32.99
N ASN A 71 3.01 8.09 -33.09
CA ASN A 71 2.40 9.39 -32.99
C ASN A 71 2.84 9.83 -31.61
N THR A 72 3.96 10.55 -31.53
CA THR A 72 4.23 11.41 -30.40
C THR A 72 2.95 12.21 -30.31
N PRO A 73 2.11 12.01 -29.27
CA PRO A 73 0.98 12.90 -29.08
C PRO A 73 1.63 14.28 -29.03
N ALA A 74 1.32 15.10 -30.02
CA ALA A 74 1.80 16.47 -30.11
C ALA A 74 1.02 17.31 -29.10
N ASN A 75 1.00 16.88 -27.83
CA ASN A 75 0.86 17.71 -26.65
C ASN A 75 0.96 16.83 -25.38
N PRO A 76 1.93 17.02 -24.48
CA PRO A 76 1.81 16.52 -23.11
C PRO A 76 0.78 17.32 -22.27
N GLU A 77 0.12 18.34 -22.83
CA GLU A 77 -0.84 19.20 -22.13
C GLU A 77 -2.20 18.54 -21.82
N ASP A 78 -2.47 17.31 -22.29
CA ASP A 78 -3.74 16.62 -22.03
C ASP A 78 -3.68 15.62 -20.86
N LEU A 79 -2.61 15.71 -20.05
CA LEU A 79 -2.63 15.11 -18.71
C LEU A 79 -3.31 16.12 -17.78
N ASP A 80 -4.50 15.79 -17.31
CA ASP A 80 -5.20 16.56 -16.29
C ASP A 80 -4.41 16.50 -14.96
N LEU A 81 -3.45 17.41 -14.80
CA LEU A 81 -2.66 17.58 -13.58
C LEU A 81 -3.45 18.30 -12.49
N SER A 82 -4.73 18.64 -12.71
CA SER A 82 -5.56 19.27 -11.67
C SER A 82 -5.62 18.42 -10.39
N LEU A 83 -5.55 17.10 -10.53
CA LEU A 83 -5.46 16.14 -9.41
C LEU A 83 -4.16 16.24 -8.60
N LEU A 84 -3.07 16.75 -9.18
CA LEU A 84 -1.80 16.95 -8.47
C LEU A 84 -1.76 18.30 -7.75
N ASN A 85 -2.55 19.27 -8.22
CA ASN A 85 -2.66 20.61 -7.65
C ASN A 85 -3.84 20.76 -6.69
N SER A 86 -4.66 19.73 -6.51
CA SER A 86 -5.78 19.75 -5.58
C SER A 86 -5.30 19.57 -4.13
N SER A 87 -6.07 20.15 -3.19
CA SER A 87 -5.88 19.88 -1.76
C SER A 87 -5.98 18.37 -1.49
N PRO A 88 -5.30 17.86 -0.44
CA PRO A 88 -5.36 16.44 -0.11
C PRO A 88 -6.82 15.97 -0.01
N PRO A 89 -7.19 14.87 -0.70
CA PRO A 89 -8.57 14.43 -0.74
C PRO A 89 -9.10 14.16 0.66
N ASN A 90 -10.35 14.52 0.89
CA ASN A 90 -11.02 14.19 2.14
C ASN A 90 -11.07 12.66 2.30
N ASP A 91 -10.99 12.13 3.52
CA ASP A 91 -10.90 10.66 3.75
C ASP A 91 -12.07 9.89 3.10
N ILE A 92 -13.26 10.49 3.12
CA ILE A 92 -14.46 9.94 2.50
C ILE A 92 -14.33 9.93 0.97
N GLU A 93 -13.84 11.03 0.40
CA GLU A 93 -13.65 11.21 -1.04
C GLU A 93 -12.60 10.23 -1.59
N LEU A 94 -11.49 10.05 -0.85
CA LEU A 94 -10.44 9.10 -1.18
C LEU A 94 -10.98 7.66 -1.25
N ARG A 95 -11.73 7.22 -0.24
CA ARG A 95 -12.35 5.89 -0.22
C ARG A 95 -13.34 5.69 -1.37
N GLN A 96 -14.12 6.73 -1.69
CA GLN A 96 -15.05 6.69 -2.84
C GLN A 96 -14.29 6.57 -4.16
N ALA A 97 -13.26 7.39 -4.37
CA ALA A 97 -12.43 7.37 -5.57
C ALA A 97 -11.74 6.01 -5.76
N ASN A 98 -11.13 5.46 -4.70
CA ASN A 98 -10.49 4.14 -4.73
C ASN A 98 -11.50 3.01 -5.01
N LYS A 99 -12.72 3.11 -4.47
CA LYS A 99 -13.79 2.15 -4.75
C LYS A 99 -14.17 2.15 -6.24
N VAL A 100 -14.32 3.33 -6.84
CA VAL A 100 -14.62 3.48 -8.28
C VAL A 100 -13.46 3.00 -9.15
N PHE A 101 -12.22 3.34 -8.79
CA PHE A 101 -11.03 2.89 -9.50
C PHE A 101 -10.89 1.37 -9.48
N ASN A 102 -11.04 0.75 -8.31
CA ASN A 102 -10.94 -0.70 -8.16
C ASN A 102 -12.11 -1.46 -8.82
N SER A 103 -13.31 -0.88 -8.87
CA SER A 103 -14.43 -1.46 -9.61
C SER A 103 -14.21 -1.40 -11.13
N ALA A 104 -13.73 -0.26 -11.64
CA ALA A 104 -13.36 -0.11 -13.05
C ALA A 104 -12.24 -1.07 -13.48
N LEU A 105 -11.22 -1.25 -12.64
CA LEU A 105 -10.16 -2.24 -12.88
C LEU A 105 -10.69 -3.67 -12.96
N SER A 106 -11.69 -4.00 -12.13
CA SER A 106 -12.25 -5.35 -12.06
C SER A 106 -13.23 -5.64 -13.21
N ALA A 107 -13.86 -4.61 -13.79
CA ALA A 107 -14.82 -4.73 -14.88
C ALA A 107 -14.19 -5.16 -16.22
N ASN A 108 -12.87 -5.05 -16.39
CA ASN A 108 -12.18 -5.30 -17.66
C ASN A 108 -12.04 -6.79 -18.06
N ASN A 109 -12.69 -7.74 -17.35
CA ASN A 109 -12.73 -9.19 -17.65
C ASN A 109 -11.37 -9.86 -17.97
N LEU A 110 -10.26 -9.22 -17.65
CA LEU A 110 -8.92 -9.73 -17.87
C LEU A 110 -8.49 -10.53 -16.63
N PRO A 111 -7.83 -11.70 -16.77
CA PRO A 111 -7.25 -12.40 -15.63
C PRO A 111 -6.41 -11.43 -14.80
N THR A 112 -6.41 -11.60 -13.47
CA THR A 112 -5.75 -10.69 -12.53
C THR A 112 -4.29 -10.44 -12.93
N SER A 113 -4.07 -9.34 -13.65
CA SER A 113 -2.76 -8.95 -14.15
C SER A 113 -1.89 -8.52 -12.96
N PRO A 114 -0.56 -8.73 -13.01
CA PRO A 114 0.36 -8.17 -12.03
C PRO A 114 0.10 -6.67 -11.75
N VAL A 115 -0.26 -5.92 -12.80
CA VAL A 115 -0.61 -4.49 -12.70
C VAL A 115 -1.86 -4.27 -11.85
N GLN A 116 -2.91 -5.07 -12.01
CA GLN A 116 -4.13 -4.97 -11.21
C GLN A 116 -3.88 -5.30 -9.74
N ARG A 117 -3.03 -6.30 -9.44
CA ARG A 117 -2.65 -6.62 -8.05
C ARG A 117 -1.90 -5.45 -7.42
N TYR A 118 -0.97 -4.87 -8.18
CA TYR A 118 -0.19 -3.74 -7.72
C TYR A 118 -1.07 -2.51 -7.47
N ALA A 119 -1.99 -2.20 -8.39
CA ALA A 119 -2.95 -1.12 -8.24
C ALA A 119 -3.83 -1.28 -6.99
N LYS A 120 -4.39 -2.48 -6.75
CA LYS A 120 -5.14 -2.79 -5.52
C LYS A 120 -4.29 -2.57 -4.27
N ARG A 121 -3.04 -3.07 -4.25
CA ARG A 121 -2.12 -2.86 -3.13
C ARG A 121 -1.85 -1.39 -2.86
N ILE A 122 -1.60 -0.59 -3.89
CA ILE A 122 -1.39 0.86 -3.75
C ILE A 122 -2.63 1.52 -3.15
N THR A 123 -3.82 1.26 -3.68
CA THR A 123 -5.05 1.90 -3.16
C THR A 123 -5.29 1.59 -1.68
N HIS A 124 -5.06 0.33 -1.26
CA HIS A 124 -5.16 -0.06 0.14
C HIS A 124 -4.10 0.62 1.02
N GLN A 125 -2.87 0.73 0.54
CA GLN A 125 -1.79 1.42 1.26
C GLN A 125 -2.10 2.91 1.44
N ILE A 126 -2.63 3.56 0.40
CA ILE A 126 -3.01 4.97 0.46
C ILE A 126 -4.13 5.19 1.50
N GLU A 127 -5.13 4.31 1.56
CA GLU A 127 -6.18 4.38 2.59
C GLU A 127 -5.61 4.19 4.00
N SER A 128 -4.72 3.22 4.20
CA SER A 128 -4.05 2.99 5.49
C SER A 128 -3.27 4.24 5.93
N LEU A 129 -2.45 4.78 5.04
CA LEU A 129 -1.64 5.97 5.32
C LEU A 129 -2.51 7.19 5.61
N ASN A 130 -3.67 7.32 4.95
CA ASN A 130 -4.58 8.42 5.21
C ASN A 130 -5.26 8.28 6.59
N ALA A 131 -5.68 7.07 6.96
CA ALA A 131 -6.23 6.78 8.28
C ALA A 131 -5.21 7.04 9.40
N GLU A 132 -3.96 6.58 9.22
CA GLU A 132 -2.84 6.86 10.13
C GLU A 132 -2.60 8.37 10.26
N ASN A 133 -2.57 9.11 9.14
CA ASN A 133 -2.44 10.57 9.17
C ASN A 133 -3.61 11.25 9.89
N ALA A 134 -4.83 10.75 9.74
CA ALA A 134 -6.00 11.29 10.43
C ALA A 134 -5.90 11.09 11.96
N ILE A 135 -5.43 9.92 12.40
CA ILE A 135 -5.17 9.64 13.82
C ILE A 135 -4.09 10.57 14.37
N LEU A 136 -2.93 10.65 13.68
CA LEU A 136 -1.82 11.51 14.10
C LEU A 136 -2.22 12.98 14.21
N ARG A 137 -3.05 13.48 13.28
CA ARG A 137 -3.57 14.85 13.34
C ARG A 137 -4.45 15.09 14.58
N LYS A 138 -5.28 14.11 14.96
CA LYS A 138 -6.11 14.18 16.17
C LYS A 138 -5.25 14.17 17.43
N GLU A 139 -4.30 13.24 17.53
CA GLU A 139 -3.37 13.18 18.66
C GLU A 139 -2.58 14.49 18.83
N LEU A 140 -2.07 15.05 17.73
CA LEU A 140 -1.38 16.34 17.76
C LEU A 140 -2.28 17.48 18.25
N GLN A 141 -3.56 17.46 17.89
CA GLN A 141 -4.53 18.45 18.35
C GLN A 141 -4.79 18.31 19.86
N GLU A 142 -5.00 17.09 20.35
CA GLU A 142 -5.18 16.79 21.77
C GLU A 142 -3.95 17.20 22.59
N TYR A 143 -2.74 16.89 22.12
CA TYR A 143 -1.50 17.30 22.78
C TYR A 143 -1.36 18.82 22.85
N LYS A 144 -1.71 19.54 21.78
CA LYS A 144 -1.70 21.01 21.77
C LYS A 144 -2.68 21.58 22.79
N GLU A 145 -3.90 21.05 22.87
CA GLU A 145 -4.91 21.49 23.83
C GLU A 145 -4.48 21.24 25.28
N LEU A 146 -3.90 20.07 25.58
CA LEU A 146 -3.33 19.77 26.89
C LEU A 146 -2.18 20.72 27.26
N LEU A 147 -1.34 21.08 26.29
CA LEU A 147 -0.24 22.00 26.50
C LEU A 147 -0.77 23.42 26.78
N GLU A 148 -1.75 23.88 26.01
CA GLU A 148 -2.38 25.19 26.21
C GLU A 148 -3.11 25.28 27.55
N THR A 149 -3.82 24.23 27.99
CA THR A 149 -4.43 24.20 29.32
C THR A 149 -3.39 24.25 30.44
N ARG A 150 -2.26 23.54 30.30
CA ARG A 150 -1.14 23.60 31.25
C ARG A 150 -0.50 24.99 31.30
N LYS A 151 -0.27 25.62 30.14
CA LYS A 151 0.23 27.00 30.06
C LYS A 151 -0.70 27.98 30.77
N LYS A 152 -2.02 27.88 30.52
CA LYS A 152 -3.04 28.70 31.19
C LYS A 152 -3.01 28.50 32.71
N ARG A 153 -2.94 27.26 33.21
CA ARG A 153 -2.83 26.96 34.65
C ARG A 153 -1.54 27.51 35.27
N LYS A 154 -0.39 27.35 34.60
CA LYS A 154 0.90 27.88 35.07
C LYS A 154 0.86 29.40 35.18
N LYS A 155 0.39 30.08 34.13
CA LYS A 155 0.20 31.53 34.10
C LYS A 155 -0.76 32.01 35.20
N TRP A 156 -1.87 31.29 35.41
CA TRP A 156 -2.80 31.59 36.49
C TRP A 156 -2.16 31.45 37.87
N LYS A 157 -1.40 30.37 38.12
CA LYS A 157 -0.67 30.16 39.38
C LYS A 157 0.37 31.27 39.61
N GLU A 158 1.17 31.58 38.61
CA GLU A 158 2.16 32.68 38.67
C GLU A 158 1.48 34.01 38.99
N ASN A 159 0.37 34.33 38.34
CA ASN A 159 -0.38 35.56 38.60
C ASN A 159 -1.01 35.58 39.99
N LYS A 160 -1.52 34.45 40.48
CA LYS A 160 -2.06 34.34 41.85
C LYS A 160 -0.99 34.58 42.90
N ILE A 161 0.19 33.97 42.73
CA ILE A 161 1.33 34.18 43.64
C ILE A 161 1.78 35.65 43.62
N LYS A 162 1.93 36.26 42.44
CA LYS A 162 2.29 37.69 42.32
C LYS A 162 1.28 38.60 43.01
N LYS A 163 -0.02 38.33 42.85
CA LYS A 163 -1.09 39.09 43.53
C LYS A 163 -1.01 38.91 45.05
N VAL A 164 -0.89 37.69 45.55
CA VAL A 164 -0.77 37.43 47.00
C VAL A 164 0.43 38.18 47.58
N ASN A 165 1.59 38.15 46.92
CA ASN A 165 2.76 38.91 47.36
C ASN A 165 2.55 40.43 47.33
N LEU A 166 1.66 40.96 46.49
CA LEU A 166 1.35 42.40 46.41
C LEU A 166 0.40 42.87 47.52
N TYR A 167 -0.50 42.02 48.00
CA TYR A 167 -1.48 42.39 49.04
C TYR A 167 -0.91 42.33 50.45
N PHE A 168 0.19 41.63 50.68
CA PHE A 168 0.87 41.63 51.97
C PHE A 168 1.83 42.82 52.05
N SER A 169 1.35 43.94 52.60
CA SER A 169 2.23 44.99 53.12
C SER A 169 3.08 44.41 54.25
N THR A 170 4.35 44.79 54.33
CA THR A 170 5.26 44.33 55.40
C THR A 170 4.69 44.60 56.80
N GLU A 171 3.92 45.68 56.95
CA GLU A 171 3.30 46.05 58.22
C GLU A 171 2.15 45.10 58.62
N GLU A 172 1.32 44.66 57.66
CA GLU A 172 0.21 43.72 57.94
C GLU A 172 0.73 42.33 58.32
N VAL A 173 1.83 41.89 57.68
CA VAL A 173 2.48 40.62 58.01
C VAL A 173 3.12 40.68 59.40
N LEU A 174 3.79 41.79 59.74
CA LEU A 174 4.40 41.97 61.07
C LEU A 174 3.34 42.00 62.19
N LYS A 175 2.19 42.62 61.94
CA LYS A 175 1.08 42.69 62.92
C LYS A 175 0.47 41.31 63.20
N ILE A 176 0.32 40.47 62.17
CA ILE A 176 -0.16 39.09 62.31
C ILE A 176 0.87 38.21 63.06
N ILE A 177 2.16 38.43 62.84
CA ILE A 177 3.23 37.72 63.58
C ILE A 177 3.19 38.10 65.07
N GLU A 178 3.07 39.40 65.38
CA GLU A 178 2.97 39.89 66.76
C GLU A 178 1.71 39.35 67.46
N GLU A 179 0.55 39.33 66.78
CA GLU A 179 -0.69 38.77 67.31
C GLU A 179 -0.60 37.25 67.54
N ALA A 180 0.06 36.51 66.63
CA ALA A 180 0.30 35.08 66.77
C ALA A 180 1.31 34.73 67.86
N GLU A 181 2.28 35.59 68.16
CA GLU A 181 3.20 35.45 69.29
C GLU A 181 2.48 35.69 70.64
N GLN A 182 1.51 36.59 70.68
CA GLN A 182 0.70 36.85 71.88
C GLN A 182 -0.37 35.79 72.14
N THR A 183 -0.83 35.06 71.12
CA THR A 183 -1.75 33.92 71.28
C THR A 183 -1.04 32.57 71.15
N PRO A 184 -0.59 31.93 72.25
CA PRO A 184 0.00 30.61 72.15
C PRO A 184 -1.07 29.59 71.69
N LEU A 185 -0.90 29.03 70.49
CA LEU A 185 -1.78 27.99 69.98
C LEU A 185 -1.80 26.78 70.95
N PRO A 186 -2.98 26.22 71.28
CA PRO A 186 -3.05 25.03 72.10
C PRO A 186 -2.33 23.88 71.39
N LYS A 187 -1.45 23.19 72.12
CA LYS A 187 -0.69 22.03 71.62
C LYS A 187 -1.67 20.98 71.11
N ARG A 188 -1.76 20.80 69.79
CA ARG A 188 -2.49 19.68 69.18
C ARG A 188 -1.88 18.37 69.67
N ARG A 189 -2.70 17.53 70.30
CA ARG A 189 -2.31 16.15 70.60
C ARG A 189 -1.98 15.45 69.28
N ARG A 190 -0.73 15.00 69.13
CA ARG A 190 -0.31 14.14 68.02
C ARG A 190 -0.98 12.77 68.21
N GLY A 191 -2.21 12.65 67.72
CA GLY A 191 -2.89 11.36 67.56
C GLY A 191 -2.43 10.70 66.27
N ARG A 192 -2.13 9.40 66.35
CA ARG A 192 -1.92 8.49 65.21
C ARG A 192 -3.15 8.59 64.28
N PRO A 193 -3.00 8.68 62.95
CA PRO A 193 -4.16 8.71 62.07
C PRO A 193 -4.94 7.40 62.21
N SER A 194 -6.17 7.50 62.72
CA SER A 194 -7.10 6.38 62.76
C SER A 194 -7.58 6.10 61.34
N LYS A 195 -7.45 4.83 60.93
CA LYS A 195 -7.90 4.32 59.63
C LYS A 195 -9.43 4.40 59.61
N ARG A 196 -10.00 5.33 58.85
CA ARG A 196 -11.45 5.34 58.60
C ARG A 196 -11.78 4.13 57.72
N GLN A 197 -12.64 3.26 58.21
CA GLN A 197 -13.30 2.24 57.40
C GLN A 197 -14.26 2.98 56.46
N ILE A 198 -14.25 2.59 55.19
CA ILE A 198 -15.18 3.09 54.18
C ILE A 198 -16.45 2.28 54.38
N ASP A 199 -17.53 2.93 54.79
CA ASP A 199 -18.85 2.32 54.88
C ASP A 199 -19.29 1.93 53.46
N GLN A 200 -19.62 0.65 53.30
CA GLN A 200 -20.29 0.12 52.13
C GLN A 200 -21.69 0.74 52.11
N VAL A 201 -21.91 1.69 51.20
CA VAL A 201 -23.27 2.06 50.79
C VAL A 201 -23.69 1.00 49.78
N GLU A 202 -24.47 0.04 50.27
CA GLU A 202 -25.41 -0.72 49.45
C GLU A 202 -26.44 0.27 48.91
N GLU A 203 -26.43 0.50 47.61
CA GLU A 203 -27.57 1.06 46.90
C GLU A 203 -27.94 0.02 45.83
N GLU A 204 -29.01 -0.70 46.14
CA GLU A 204 -29.69 -1.64 45.27
C GLU A 204 -30.13 -0.92 43.98
N MET A 205 -29.81 -1.49 42.82
CA MET A 205 -30.53 -1.18 41.59
C MET A 205 -30.59 -2.42 40.70
N GLU A 206 -31.76 -3.07 40.81
CA GLU A 206 -32.51 -3.83 39.81
C GLU A 206 -31.80 -4.89 38.94
N GLU A 207 -32.26 -6.13 39.15
CA GLU A 207 -32.19 -7.24 38.20
C GLU A 207 -32.93 -6.89 36.90
N GLU A 208 -32.27 -7.08 35.75
CA GLU A 208 -32.88 -7.55 34.51
C GLU A 208 -31.86 -8.53 33.90
N GLU A 209 -32.26 -9.81 33.83
CA GLU A 209 -31.55 -10.84 33.09
C GLU A 209 -31.64 -10.55 31.59
N ASP A 210 -30.57 -10.79 30.83
CA ASP A 210 -30.73 -11.51 29.57
C ASP A 210 -29.40 -12.10 29.06
N SER A 211 -29.52 -13.36 28.65
CA SER A 211 -28.52 -14.31 28.16
C SER A 211 -27.71 -13.80 26.95
N ASP A 212 -26.43 -14.19 26.82
CA ASP A 212 -26.03 -15.33 25.97
C ASP A 212 -24.50 -15.59 25.96
N SER A 213 -24.14 -16.81 25.61
CA SER A 213 -22.86 -17.49 25.78
C SER A 213 -21.65 -16.94 25.01
N SER A 214 -20.42 -17.24 25.48
CA SER A 214 -19.52 -18.20 24.82
C SER A 214 -18.06 -18.04 25.26
N VAL A 215 -17.39 -19.18 25.37
CA VAL A 215 -16.10 -19.46 26.01
C VAL A 215 -14.90 -18.92 25.23
N GLY A 216 -13.88 -18.42 25.93
CA GLY A 216 -12.55 -18.17 25.39
C GLY A 216 -11.47 -18.08 26.48
N SER A 217 -10.96 -19.24 26.90
CA SER A 217 -9.86 -19.35 27.86
C SER A 217 -8.54 -18.81 27.29
N VAL A 218 -7.88 -17.89 28.01
CA VAL A 218 -6.48 -17.53 27.78
C VAL A 218 -5.71 -17.78 29.08
N ILE A 219 -4.87 -18.81 29.02
CA ILE A 219 -3.92 -19.18 30.07
C ILE A 219 -2.76 -18.18 30.00
N VAL A 220 -2.53 -17.41 31.06
CA VAL A 220 -1.30 -16.61 31.21
C VAL A 220 -0.39 -17.36 32.18
N VAL A 221 0.75 -17.80 31.65
CA VAL A 221 1.82 -18.47 32.41
C VAL A 221 2.66 -17.41 33.12
N ASP A 222 2.53 -17.33 34.45
CA ASP A 222 3.38 -16.52 35.31
C ASP A 222 4.85 -16.97 35.25
N HIS A 223 5.74 -16.05 34.90
CA HIS A 223 7.18 -16.22 35.10
C HIS A 223 7.62 -15.31 36.25
N PRO A 224 8.16 -15.86 37.37
CA PRO A 224 8.65 -15.02 38.46
C PRO A 224 10.03 -14.43 38.13
N VAL A 225 10.12 -13.11 38.12
CA VAL A 225 11.39 -12.36 38.04
C VAL A 225 12.05 -12.35 39.43
N ALA A 226 13.24 -12.95 39.52
CA ALA A 226 14.05 -12.98 40.73
C ALA A 226 14.85 -11.67 40.91
N CYS A 227 14.55 -10.91 41.97
CA CYS A 227 15.33 -9.74 42.38
C CYS A 227 16.57 -10.18 43.19
N ARG A 228 17.77 -9.99 42.63
CA ARG A 228 19.05 -10.15 43.36
C ARG A 228 19.33 -8.91 44.22
N THR A 229 19.41 -9.08 45.54
CA THR A 229 19.94 -8.07 46.47
C THR A 229 21.46 -8.24 46.59
N ARG A 230 22.20 -7.13 46.38
CA ARG A 230 23.63 -7.04 46.70
C ARG A 230 23.77 -6.75 48.20
N SER A 231 24.38 -7.65 48.97
CA SER A 231 24.85 -7.37 50.32
C SER A 231 26.38 -7.26 50.33
N ASN A 232 26.87 -6.16 50.89
CA ASN A 232 28.29 -5.86 51.08
C ASN A 232 28.85 -6.69 52.25
N LYS A 233 29.99 -7.33 52.04
CA LYS A 233 30.78 -7.94 53.12
C LYS A 233 31.80 -6.92 53.61
N LYS A 234 31.67 -6.49 54.88
CA LYS A 234 32.74 -5.82 55.62
C LYS A 234 33.71 -6.88 56.16
N ILE A 235 34.96 -6.42 56.30
CA ILE A 235 36.20 -7.01 56.84
C ILE A 235 35.96 -8.15 57.83
#